data_AF-A0A0W8F3S7-F1
#
_entry.id   AF-A0A0W8F3S7-F1
#
_cell.length_a   1.000
_cell.length_b   1.000
_cell.length_c   1.000
_cell.angle_alpha   90.00
_cell.angle_beta   90.00
_cell.angle_gamma   90.00
#
_symmetry.space_group_name_H-M   'P 1'
#
loop_
_entity.id
_entity.type
_entity.pdbx_description
1 polymer ?
#
loop_
_entity_poly.entity_id
_entity_poly.type
_entity_poly.pdbx_seq_one_letter_code
_entity_poly.pdbx_strand_id
1 'polypeptide(L)'
;MKIFPEFIIFAIAFFVLAGYWLSHHRILRSIRYVDNRLIWINILLLFFVVLIPFSTSISGDYDNVLMAVLLFHINLLCASTLLTILWFYTREHRDTLNPGETRVHRLERSGLIRAVVFPTVAILAIVVSFFDPANSMLCYLLIPPAIGVMKWIYGRNRGIPHP
;
A
#
# COMPACT_ATOMS: atom_id res chain seq x y z
N MET A 1 -1.01 10.39 30.30
CA MET A 1 -0.93 10.74 28.86
C MET A 1 0.33 10.10 28.29
N LYS A 2 0.19 9.07 27.46
CA LYS A 2 1.30 8.38 26.80
C LYS A 2 1.48 8.97 25.39
N ILE A 3 1.91 10.24 25.33
CA ILE A 3 2.04 10.99 24.06
C ILE A 3 3.05 10.33 23.10
N PHE A 4 4.11 9.71 23.65
CA PHE A 4 5.17 9.12 22.85
C PHE A 4 4.73 7.88 22.06
N PRO A 5 4.04 6.88 22.66
CA PRO A 5 3.42 5.79 21.91
C PRO A 5 2.41 6.23 20.84
N GLU A 6 1.54 7.19 21.15
CA GLU A 6 0.54 7.71 20.21
C GLU A 6 1.18 8.39 18.99
N PHE A 7 2.27 9.14 19.21
CA PHE A 7 3.03 9.75 18.12
C PHE A 7 3.68 8.72 17.18
N ILE A 8 4.15 7.58 17.71
CA ILE A 8 4.72 6.50 16.88
C ILE A 8 3.65 5.90 15.97
N ILE A 9 2.46 5.62 16.52
CA ILE A 9 1.29 5.12 15.77
C ILE A 9 0.93 6.10 14.65
N PHE A 10 0.84 7.39 14.96
CA PHE A 10 0.61 8.44 13.97
C PHE A 10 1.70 8.45 12.88
N ALA A 11 2.98 8.40 13.26
CA ALA A 11 4.09 8.41 12.31
C ALA A 11 4.06 7.19 11.38
N ILE A 12 3.74 6.00 11.91
CA ILE A 12 3.56 4.79 11.10
C ILE A 12 2.44 4.99 10.08
N ALA A 13 1.27 5.46 10.52
CA ALA A 13 0.15 5.73 9.60
C ALA A 13 0.52 6.75 8.52
N PHE A 14 1.24 7.82 8.88
CA PHE A 14 1.74 8.80 7.93
C PHE A 14 2.67 8.19 6.87
N PHE A 15 3.67 7.40 7.27
CA PHE A 15 4.59 6.76 6.33
C PHE A 15 3.92 5.70 5.46
N VAL A 16 2.95 4.97 6.01
CA VAL A 16 2.10 4.06 5.23
C VAL A 16 1.36 4.85 4.16
N LEU A 17 0.64 5.91 4.54
CA LEU A 17 -0.10 6.78 3.63
C LEU A 17 0.80 7.41 2.56
N ALA A 18 1.98 7.89 2.93
CA ALA A 18 2.98 8.41 2.00
C ALA A 18 3.43 7.32 0.99
N GLY A 19 3.57 6.08 1.44
CA GLY A 19 3.84 4.92 0.60
C GLY A 19 2.74 4.64 -0.43
N TYR A 20 1.47 4.73 -0.03
CA TYR A 20 0.32 4.65 -0.94
C TYR A 20 0.38 5.75 -1.99
N TRP A 21 0.57 7.01 -1.53
CA TRP A 21 0.61 8.18 -2.39
C TRP A 21 1.72 8.09 -3.44
N LEU A 22 2.94 7.74 -3.01
CA LEU A 22 4.08 7.54 -3.92
C LEU A 22 3.82 6.41 -4.93
N SER A 23 3.13 5.36 -4.52
CA SER A 23 2.82 4.22 -5.39
C SER A 23 1.75 4.58 -6.41
N HIS A 24 0.70 5.26 -5.97
CA HIS A 24 -0.37 5.79 -6.81
C HIS A 24 0.18 6.76 -7.85
N HIS A 25 0.98 7.76 -7.47
CA HIS A 25 1.59 8.68 -8.43
C HIS A 25 2.51 7.98 -9.43
N ARG A 26 3.22 6.91 -9.02
CA ARG A 26 4.01 6.10 -9.96
C ARG A 26 3.15 5.38 -10.98
N ILE A 27 1.96 4.90 -10.59
CA ILE A 27 0.99 4.27 -11.49
C ILE A 27 0.42 5.32 -12.45
N LEU A 28 -0.02 6.48 -11.93
CA LEU A 28 -0.60 7.53 -12.76
C LEU A 28 0.40 8.17 -13.72
N ARG A 29 1.69 8.20 -13.39
CA ARG A 29 2.75 8.71 -14.30
C ARG A 29 2.81 7.96 -15.63
N SER A 30 2.39 6.69 -15.66
CA SER A 30 2.35 5.89 -16.89
C SER A 30 1.05 6.03 -17.68
N ILE A 31 0.17 6.97 -17.33
CA ILE A 31 -1.14 7.17 -17.95
C ILE A 31 -1.13 8.48 -18.75
N ARG A 32 -1.51 8.40 -20.02
CA ARG A 32 -1.67 9.56 -20.92
C ARG A 32 -3.13 9.87 -21.20
N TYR A 33 -3.97 8.85 -21.28
CA TYR A 33 -5.41 8.96 -21.47
C TYR A 33 -6.14 8.32 -20.29
N VAL A 34 -7.23 8.97 -19.86
CA VAL A 34 -8.03 8.53 -18.71
C VAL A 34 -9.40 8.11 -19.21
N ASP A 35 -9.84 6.92 -18.81
CA ASP A 35 -11.19 6.43 -19.06
C ASP A 35 -12.06 6.45 -17.79
N ASN A 36 -13.36 6.21 -17.96
CA ASN A 36 -14.33 6.24 -16.86
C ASN A 36 -14.08 5.15 -15.80
N ARG A 37 -13.57 3.98 -16.19
CA ARG A 37 -13.33 2.87 -15.24
C ARG A 37 -12.17 3.21 -14.31
N LEU A 38 -11.09 3.77 -14.86
CA LEU A 38 -9.94 4.27 -14.11
C LEU A 38 -10.35 5.32 -13.08
N ILE A 39 -11.25 6.24 -13.46
CA ILE A 39 -11.79 7.26 -12.57
C ILE A 39 -12.54 6.61 -11.40
N TRP A 40 -13.42 5.63 -11.65
CA TRP A 40 -14.17 4.95 -10.59
C TRP A 40 -13.27 4.16 -9.63
N ILE A 41 -12.27 3.44 -10.15
CA ILE A 41 -11.28 2.74 -9.30
C ILE A 41 -10.56 3.76 -8.41
N ASN A 42 -10.18 4.92 -8.98
CA ASN A 42 -9.51 5.98 -8.24
C ASN A 42 -10.42 6.62 -7.18
N ILE A 43 -11.70 6.86 -7.47
CA ILE A 43 -12.67 7.39 -6.49
C ILE A 43 -12.84 6.42 -5.32
N LEU A 44 -12.99 5.12 -5.59
CA LEU A 44 -13.08 4.11 -4.53
C LEU A 44 -11.80 4.06 -3.70
N LEU A 45 -10.63 4.14 -4.33
CA LEU A 45 -9.35 4.22 -3.60
C LEU A 45 -9.31 5.45 -2.70
N LEU A 46 -9.70 6.63 -3.21
CA LEU A 46 -9.73 7.88 -2.45
C LEU A 46 -10.67 7.81 -1.25
N PHE A 47 -11.80 7.12 -1.37
CA PHE A 47 -12.71 6.90 -0.24
C PHE A 47 -12.00 6.20 0.93
N PHE A 48 -11.33 5.07 0.69
CA PHE A 48 -10.59 4.37 1.76
C PHE A 48 -9.37 5.17 2.24
N VAL A 49 -8.70 5.91 1.35
CA VAL A 49 -7.59 6.79 1.73
C VAL A 49 -8.03 7.87 2.73
N VAL A 50 -9.17 8.52 2.49
CA VAL A 50 -9.72 9.55 3.40
C VAL A 50 -10.23 8.93 4.71
N LEU A 51 -10.59 7.64 4.73
CA LEU A 51 -10.93 6.91 5.95
C LEU A 51 -9.72 6.52 6.82
N ILE A 52 -8.49 6.58 6.29
CA ILE A 52 -7.28 6.19 7.05
C ILE A 52 -7.13 7.02 8.33
N PRO A 53 -7.15 8.37 8.32
CA PRO A 53 -7.02 9.16 9.55
C PRO A 53 -8.11 8.84 10.58
N PHE A 54 -9.35 8.68 10.13
CA PHE A 54 -10.48 8.33 11.00
C PHE A 54 -10.28 6.97 11.70
N SER A 55 -10.00 5.93 10.91
CA SER A 55 -9.76 4.59 11.45
C SER A 55 -8.49 4.51 12.30
N THR A 56 -7.45 5.29 11.98
CA THR A 56 -6.22 5.41 12.79
C THR A 56 -6.52 6.01 14.16
N SER A 57 -7.34 7.07 14.22
CA SER A 57 -7.75 7.70 15.50
C SER A 57 -8.46 6.69 16.39
N ILE A 58 -9.44 5.97 15.84
CA ILE A 58 -10.20 4.96 16.60
C ILE A 58 -9.28 3.84 17.08
N SER A 59 -8.38 3.34 16.22
CA SER A 59 -7.42 2.30 16.59
C SER A 59 -6.39 2.79 17.62
N GLY A 60 -6.05 4.08 17.64
CA GLY A 60 -5.13 4.66 18.62
C GLY A 60 -5.79 4.87 19.99
N ASP A 61 -7.02 5.37 20.01
CA ASP A 61 -7.80 5.59 21.24
C ASP A 61 -8.18 4.27 21.92
N TYR A 62 -8.34 3.20 21.14
CA TYR A 62 -8.77 1.87 21.59
C TYR A 62 -7.83 0.76 21.10
N ASP A 63 -6.52 0.96 21.29
CA ASP A 63 -5.45 0.05 20.85
C ASP A 63 -5.56 -1.40 21.37
N ASN A 64 -6.22 -1.60 22.53
CA ASN A 64 -6.45 -2.92 23.12
C ASN A 64 -7.81 -3.54 22.71
N VAL A 65 -8.62 -2.84 21.92
CA VAL A 65 -9.92 -3.34 21.45
C VAL A 65 -9.75 -3.88 20.03
N LEU A 66 -9.86 -5.20 19.89
CA LEU A 66 -9.69 -5.90 18.60
C LEU A 66 -10.51 -5.26 17.46
N MET A 67 -11.77 -4.92 17.70
CA MET A 67 -12.63 -4.34 16.66
C MET A 67 -12.18 -2.96 16.19
N ALA A 68 -11.63 -2.13 17.09
CA ALA A 68 -11.11 -0.81 16.74
C ALA A 68 -9.86 -0.93 15.86
N VAL A 69 -8.98 -1.86 16.20
CA VAL A 69 -7.74 -2.15 15.45
C VAL A 69 -8.04 -2.82 14.10
N LEU A 70 -9.00 -3.77 14.06
CA LEU A 70 -9.45 -4.40 12.82
C LEU A 70 -10.04 -3.40 11.84
N LEU A 71 -10.79 -2.40 12.30
CA LEU A 71 -11.34 -1.34 11.44
C LEU A 71 -10.21 -0.65 10.65
N PHE A 72 -9.10 -0.34 11.31
CA PHE A 72 -7.92 0.25 10.67
C PHE A 72 -7.25 -0.71 9.69
N HIS A 73 -6.99 -1.96 10.09
CA HIS A 73 -6.32 -2.92 9.22
C HIS A 73 -7.14 -3.32 7.99
N ILE A 74 -8.45 -3.48 8.14
CA ILE A 74 -9.36 -3.78 7.03
C ILE A 74 -9.43 -2.60 6.07
N ASN A 75 -9.51 -1.36 6.59
CA ASN A 75 -9.46 -0.16 5.77
C ASN A 75 -8.17 -0.10 4.92
N LEU A 76 -7.01 -0.37 5.55
CA LEU A 76 -5.74 -0.46 4.82
C LEU A 76 -5.71 -1.62 3.83
N LEU A 77 -6.29 -2.78 4.14
CA LEU A 77 -6.38 -3.90 3.20
C LEU A 77 -7.24 -3.53 1.97
N CYS A 78 -8.37 -2.85 2.17
CA CYS A 78 -9.20 -2.34 1.08
C CYS A 78 -8.44 -1.32 0.21
N ALA A 79 -7.76 -0.35 0.82
CA ALA A 79 -6.91 0.60 0.11
C ALA A 79 -5.78 -0.11 -0.68
N SER A 80 -5.09 -1.08 -0.05
CA SER A 80 -4.05 -1.91 -0.69
C SER A 80 -4.56 -2.65 -1.90
N THR A 81 -5.74 -3.24 -1.77
CA THR A 81 -6.38 -4.04 -2.80
C THR A 81 -6.79 -3.14 -3.97
N LEU A 82 -7.40 -1.99 -3.71
CA LEU A 82 -7.77 -1.03 -4.76
C LEU A 82 -6.55 -0.44 -5.48
N LEU A 83 -5.47 -0.15 -4.76
CA LEU A 83 -4.21 0.28 -5.38
C LEU A 83 -3.62 -0.83 -6.26
N THR A 84 -3.74 -2.08 -5.83
CA THR A 84 -3.32 -3.26 -6.61
C THR A 84 -4.18 -3.44 -7.86
N ILE A 85 -5.50 -3.31 -7.74
CA ILE A 85 -6.45 -3.31 -8.86
C ILE A 85 -6.12 -2.18 -9.84
N LEU A 86 -5.84 -0.97 -9.34
CA LEU A 86 -5.43 0.16 -10.16
C LEU A 86 -4.15 -0.15 -10.96
N TRP A 87 -3.16 -0.78 -10.32
CA TRP A 87 -1.93 -1.21 -10.99
C TRP A 87 -2.19 -2.30 -12.05
N PHE A 88 -3.01 -3.30 -11.74
CA PHE A 88 -3.36 -4.35 -12.72
C PHE A 88 -4.15 -3.78 -13.89
N TYR A 89 -5.14 -2.92 -13.63
CA TYR A 89 -5.97 -2.28 -14.65
C TYR A 89 -5.11 -1.48 -15.64
N THR A 90 -4.21 -0.64 -15.12
CA THR A 90 -3.32 0.18 -15.93
C THR A 90 -2.31 -0.63 -16.73
N ARG A 91 -1.86 -1.76 -16.18
CA ARG A 91 -0.99 -2.70 -16.88
C ARG A 91 -1.72 -3.44 -18.02
N GLU A 92 -2.95 -3.88 -17.78
CA GLU A 92 -3.76 -4.61 -18.76
C GLU A 92 -4.22 -3.70 -19.91
N HIS A 93 -4.60 -2.46 -19.59
CA HIS A 93 -5.10 -1.48 -20.56
C HIS A 93 -4.00 -0.50 -21.01
N ARG A 94 -2.73 -0.92 -20.94
CA ARG A 94 -1.58 -0.06 -21.27
C ARG A 94 -1.63 0.55 -22.65
N ASP A 95 -2.06 -0.20 -23.66
CA ASP A 95 -1.98 0.21 -25.06
C ASP A 95 -3.03 1.27 -25.39
N THR A 96 -4.12 1.33 -24.61
CA THR A 96 -5.16 2.37 -24.72
C THR A 96 -4.84 3.57 -23.82
N LEU A 97 -4.34 3.33 -22.60
CA LEU A 97 -4.07 4.37 -21.61
C LEU A 97 -2.77 5.13 -21.88
N ASN A 98 -1.78 4.50 -22.52
CA ASN A 98 -0.52 5.14 -22.91
C ASN A 98 0.10 4.52 -24.18
N PRO A 99 -0.49 4.81 -25.35
CA PRO A 99 -0.01 4.27 -26.63
C PRO A 99 1.42 4.73 -26.95
N GLY A 100 2.29 3.79 -27.36
CA GLY A 100 3.63 4.08 -27.86
C GLY A 100 4.76 4.14 -26.81
N GLU A 101 4.46 3.93 -25.52
CA GLU A 101 5.48 3.88 -24.47
C GLU A 101 6.21 2.52 -24.44
N THR A 102 7.52 2.53 -24.71
CA THR A 102 8.35 1.30 -24.76
C THR A 102 9.17 1.07 -23.48
N ARG A 103 9.22 2.05 -22.56
CA ARG A 103 10.13 2.03 -21.38
C ARG A 103 9.57 1.32 -20.13
N VAL A 104 8.64 0.40 -20.32
CA VAL A 104 7.67 -0.01 -19.28
C VAL A 104 8.18 -1.12 -18.33
N HIS A 105 9.17 -1.93 -18.73
CA HIS A 105 9.57 -3.12 -17.95
C HIS A 105 10.12 -2.85 -16.55
N ARG A 106 10.81 -1.73 -16.32
CA ARG A 106 11.35 -1.40 -14.98
C ARG A 106 10.26 -0.87 -14.04
N LEU A 107 9.27 -0.17 -14.59
CA LEU A 107 8.13 0.41 -13.85
C LEU A 107 7.12 -0.67 -13.45
N GLU A 108 6.81 -1.62 -14.34
CA GLU A 108 5.97 -2.79 -14.07
C GLU A 108 6.48 -3.60 -12.89
N ARG A 109 7.79 -3.89 -12.87
CA ARG A 109 8.41 -4.74 -11.84
C ARG A 109 8.31 -4.14 -10.44
N SER A 110 8.59 -2.85 -10.33
CA SER A 110 8.51 -2.15 -9.05
C SER A 110 7.05 -2.00 -8.59
N GLY A 111 6.10 -1.93 -9.53
CA GLY A 111 4.67 -1.93 -9.25
C GLY A 111 4.21 -3.26 -8.65
N LEU A 112 4.57 -4.40 -9.26
CA LEU A 112 4.20 -5.73 -8.77
C LEU A 112 4.65 -5.97 -7.32
N ILE A 113 5.90 -5.64 -6.99
CA ILE A 113 6.41 -5.82 -5.61
C ILE A 113 5.54 -5.09 -4.60
N ARG A 114 5.13 -3.85 -4.90
CA ARG A 114 4.29 -3.06 -3.99
C ARG A 114 2.85 -3.58 -3.94
N ALA A 115 2.31 -4.01 -5.08
CA ALA A 115 1.00 -4.64 -5.20
C ALA A 115 0.87 -5.93 -4.37
N VAL A 116 1.99 -6.61 -4.08
CA VAL A 116 2.01 -7.77 -3.18
C VAL A 116 2.31 -7.35 -1.74
N VAL A 117 3.35 -6.55 -1.51
CA VAL A 117 3.83 -6.25 -0.14
C VAL A 117 2.76 -5.54 0.70
N PHE A 118 2.10 -4.51 0.18
CA PHE A 118 1.11 -3.75 0.96
C PHE A 118 -0.05 -4.63 1.48
N PRO A 119 -0.79 -5.37 0.62
CA PRO A 119 -1.87 -6.23 1.11
C PRO A 119 -1.37 -7.39 1.97
N THR A 120 -0.20 -7.98 1.67
CA THR A 120 0.35 -9.06 2.52
C THR A 120 0.68 -8.57 3.92
N VAL A 121 1.28 -7.38 4.07
CA VAL A 121 1.56 -6.82 5.39
C VAL A 121 0.26 -6.44 6.12
N ALA A 122 -0.77 -5.96 5.41
CA ALA A 122 -2.07 -5.71 6.02
C ALA A 122 -2.73 -7.00 6.53
N ILE A 123 -2.69 -8.09 5.76
CA ILE A 123 -3.18 -9.41 6.18
C ILE A 123 -2.39 -9.90 7.40
N LEU A 124 -1.06 -9.75 7.39
CA LEU A 124 -0.23 -10.10 8.55
C LEU A 124 -0.64 -9.31 9.79
N ALA A 125 -0.87 -8.00 9.68
CA ALA A 125 -1.32 -7.16 10.78
C ALA A 125 -2.68 -7.61 11.33
N ILE A 126 -3.63 -7.98 10.44
CA ILE A 126 -4.92 -8.56 10.84
C ILE A 126 -4.69 -9.84 11.65
N VAL A 127 -3.87 -10.78 11.16
CA VAL A 127 -3.58 -12.03 11.87
C VAL A 127 -2.95 -11.76 13.24
N VAL A 128 -1.95 -10.88 13.30
CA VAL A 128 -1.28 -10.51 14.56
C VAL A 128 -2.26 -9.85 15.55
N SER A 129 -3.22 -9.05 15.07
CA SER A 129 -4.19 -8.38 15.93
C SER A 129 -5.07 -9.33 16.76
N PHE A 130 -5.27 -10.58 16.31
CA PHE A 130 -5.99 -11.59 17.10
C PHE A 130 -5.23 -12.06 18.35
N PHE A 131 -3.90 -11.87 18.37
CA PHE A 131 -3.03 -12.27 19.48
C PHE A 131 -2.55 -11.06 20.28
N ASP A 132 -2.24 -9.97 19.61
CA ASP A 132 -1.73 -8.72 20.19
C ASP A 132 -2.26 -7.50 19.43
N PRO A 133 -3.49 -7.03 19.77
CA PRO A 133 -4.10 -5.87 19.12
C PRO A 133 -3.23 -4.62 19.21
N ALA A 134 -2.65 -4.35 20.38
CA ALA A 134 -1.93 -3.10 20.66
C ALA A 134 -0.66 -2.96 19.80
N ASN A 135 0.06 -4.05 19.54
CA ASN A 135 1.31 -4.01 18.77
C ASN A 135 1.16 -4.40 17.30
N SER A 136 -0.01 -4.87 16.88
CA SER A 136 -0.27 -5.33 15.49
C SER A 136 0.08 -4.29 14.42
N MET A 137 -0.09 -2.99 14.70
CA MET A 137 0.26 -1.89 13.79
C MET A 137 1.77 -1.79 13.51
N LEU A 138 2.64 -2.31 14.37
CA LEU A 138 4.08 -2.34 14.13
C LEU A 138 4.44 -3.21 12.91
N CYS A 139 3.56 -4.13 12.48
CA CYS A 139 3.74 -4.91 11.25
C CYS A 139 3.99 -4.02 10.03
N TYR A 140 3.43 -2.81 9.98
CA TYR A 140 3.63 -1.90 8.84
C TYR A 140 5.06 -1.36 8.72
N LEU A 141 5.87 -1.42 9.79
CA LEU A 141 7.31 -1.13 9.73
C LEU A 141 8.07 -2.14 8.84
N LEU A 142 7.47 -3.30 8.55
CA LEU A 142 8.04 -4.31 7.66
C LEU A 142 7.92 -3.91 6.18
N ILE A 143 7.11 -2.91 5.81
CA ILE A 143 6.92 -2.54 4.41
C ILE A 143 8.24 -2.12 3.73
N PRO A 144 9.02 -1.13 4.25
CA PRO A 144 10.29 -0.75 3.62
C PRO A 144 11.29 -1.91 3.47
N PRO A 145 11.61 -2.71 4.52
CA PRO A 145 12.53 -3.82 4.36
C PRO A 145 11.97 -4.92 3.45
N ALA A 146 10.67 -5.24 3.51
CA ALA A 146 10.06 -6.21 2.62
C ALA A 146 10.19 -5.81 1.14
N ILE A 147 9.97 -4.53 0.80
CA ILE A 147 10.21 -4.01 -0.55
C ILE A 147 11.70 -4.14 -0.93
N GLY A 148 12.61 -3.81 -0.01
CA GLY A 148 14.06 -3.92 -0.24
C GLY A 148 14.51 -5.36 -0.52
N VAL A 149 14.11 -6.30 0.33
CA VAL A 149 14.39 -7.74 0.20
C VAL A 149 13.79 -8.29 -1.09
N MET A 150 12.52 -8.00 -1.37
CA MET A 150 11.85 -8.47 -2.60
C MET A 150 12.56 -7.96 -3.85
N LYS A 151 13.00 -6.69 -3.87
CA LYS A 151 13.80 -6.14 -4.97
C LYS A 151 15.16 -6.83 -5.10
N TRP A 152 15.83 -7.11 -3.98
CA TRP A 152 17.13 -7.78 -3.96
C TRP A 152 17.03 -9.23 -4.47
N ILE A 153 16.09 -10.03 -3.94
CA ILE A 153 15.85 -11.42 -4.38
C ILE A 153 15.55 -11.47 -5.87
N TYR A 154 14.62 -10.64 -6.33
CA TYR A 154 14.28 -10.59 -7.75
C TYR A 154 15.49 -10.14 -8.59
N GLY A 155 16.27 -9.16 -8.13
CA GLY A 155 17.46 -8.64 -8.81
C GLY A 155 18.54 -9.71 -8.99
N ARG A 156 18.79 -10.51 -7.95
CA ARG A 156 19.76 -11.61 -7.92
C ARG A 156 19.41 -12.74 -8.90
N ASN A 157 18.12 -13.06 -9.08
CA ASN A 157 17.66 -14.16 -9.93
C ASN A 157 17.80 -13.92 -11.45
N ARG A 158 18.31 -12.77 -11.90
CA ARG A 158 18.44 -12.43 -13.33
C ARG A 158 19.83 -11.95 -13.77
N GLY A 159 20.88 -12.13 -12.96
CA GLY A 159 22.27 -11.91 -13.38
C GLY A 159 22.59 -10.50 -13.89
N ILE A 160 21.92 -9.47 -13.38
CA ILE A 160 22.23 -8.08 -13.75
C ILE A 160 23.46 -7.65 -12.93
N PRO A 161 24.60 -7.29 -13.56
CA PRO A 161 25.78 -6.86 -12.82
C PRO A 161 25.46 -5.60 -12.01
N HIS A 162 25.89 -5.61 -10.75
CA HIS A 162 25.86 -4.44 -9.88
C HIS A 162 26.89 -3.42 -10.41
N PRO A 163 26.57 -2.12 -10.45
CA PRO A 163 27.59 -1.09 -10.66
C PRO A 163 28.58 -1.04 -9.50
#